data_AF-A0A6I7NJV2-F1
#
_entry.id   AF-A0A6I7NJV2-F1
#
_cell.length_a   1.000
_cell.length_b   1.000
_cell.length_c   1.000
_cell.angle_alpha   90.00
_cell.angle_beta   90.00
_cell.angle_gamma   90.00
#
_symmetry.space_group_name_H-M   'P 1'
#
loop_
_entity.id
_entity.type
_entity.pdbx_description
1 polymer ?
#
loop_
_entity_poly.entity_id
_entity_poly.type
_entity_poly.pdbx_seq_one_letter_code
_entity_poly.pdbx_strand_id
1 'polypeptide(L)'
;MRTKGWFIFVWLLLFGGCNEQYYTAEDFVKVSKIDTHVHIRTDDESILAEAAENNFRLINVNVDSPGSGNMNNQMEQAAALVASHPDRIAFITTFEMEGWNDQELWQQKTIDHLQNSFNKGALGVKIWKNIGMAVRDENGNFVMIDDPRFNPILNFITEQGKTLLAHIGEPKNCWLPLEEMTTNNDRSYFESNPQYHMYLHPDSSPAIFNTAKSR
;
A
#
# COMPACT_ATOMS: atom_id res chain seq x y z
N MET A 1 1.92 -23.11 77.83
CA MET A 1 1.59 -21.67 77.78
C MET A 1 2.30 -21.08 76.55
N ARG A 2 1.52 -20.55 75.60
CA ARG A 2 1.88 -19.61 74.50
C ARG A 2 3.14 -19.91 73.64
N THR A 3 3.04 -20.43 72.41
CA THR A 3 2.60 -19.83 71.11
C THR A 3 3.60 -18.89 70.41
N LYS A 4 3.79 -19.20 69.12
CA LYS A 4 4.00 -18.31 67.96
C LYS A 4 5.42 -17.80 67.70
N GLY A 5 6.04 -18.34 66.65
CA GLY A 5 7.27 -17.78 66.07
C GLY A 5 7.69 -18.44 64.76
N TRP A 6 6.76 -18.90 63.92
CA TRP A 6 7.12 -19.34 62.57
C TRP A 6 5.95 -19.15 61.60
N PHE A 7 5.61 -17.89 61.30
CA PHE A 7 4.63 -17.57 60.25
C PHE A 7 4.91 -16.18 59.63
N ILE A 8 6.19 -15.88 59.37
CA ILE A 8 6.57 -14.71 58.56
C ILE A 8 7.65 -15.15 57.58
N PHE A 9 7.31 -16.03 56.63
CA PHE A 9 8.21 -16.28 55.49
C PHE A 9 7.49 -16.67 54.19
N VAL A 10 6.16 -16.50 54.09
CA VAL A 10 5.42 -16.86 52.85
C VAL A 10 4.30 -15.85 52.56
N TRP A 11 4.58 -14.55 52.67
CA TRP A 11 3.64 -13.51 52.19
C TRP A 11 4.30 -12.39 51.37
N LEU A 12 5.61 -12.48 51.11
CA LEU A 12 6.39 -11.48 50.36
C LEU A 12 6.77 -11.93 48.94
N LEU A 13 6.14 -12.99 48.42
CA LEU A 13 6.37 -13.53 47.07
C LEU A 13 5.10 -13.58 46.21
N LEU A 14 4.12 -12.71 46.49
CA LEU A 14 2.85 -12.65 45.72
C LEU A 14 2.61 -11.29 45.02
N PHE A 15 3.61 -10.41 44.95
CA PHE A 15 3.48 -9.11 44.24
C PHE A 15 4.33 -8.99 42.95
N GLY A 16 5.00 -10.06 42.51
CA GLY A 16 5.85 -10.05 41.31
C GLY A 16 5.17 -10.52 40.02
N GLY A 17 3.83 -10.55 39.97
CA GLY A 17 3.07 -11.29 38.94
C GLY A 17 2.45 -10.47 37.81
N CYS A 18 2.54 -9.13 37.83
CA CYS A 18 2.06 -8.29 36.73
C CYS A 18 3.20 -7.39 36.24
N ASN A 19 4.10 -7.94 35.43
CA ASN A 19 4.74 -7.11 34.42
C ASN A 19 3.68 -6.88 33.35
N GLU A 20 3.24 -5.65 33.12
CA GLU A 20 2.44 -5.35 31.93
C GLU A 20 3.30 -5.72 30.71
N GLN A 21 2.98 -6.85 30.08
CA GLN A 21 3.72 -7.40 28.94
C GLN A 21 3.35 -6.71 27.62
N TYR A 22 2.45 -5.72 27.67
CA TYR A 22 1.85 -5.07 26.52
C TYR A 22 2.08 -3.56 26.59
N TYR A 23 2.11 -2.93 25.42
CA TYR A 23 2.15 -1.48 25.32
C TYR A 23 0.88 -0.85 25.88
N THR A 24 1.04 0.30 26.52
CA THR A 24 -0.08 1.16 26.92
C THR A 24 -0.26 2.31 25.91
N ALA A 25 -1.31 3.13 26.09
CA ALA A 25 -1.49 4.32 25.26
C ALA A 25 -0.32 5.31 25.39
N GLU A 26 0.30 5.39 26.58
CA GLU A 26 1.47 6.22 26.87
C GLU A 26 2.72 5.78 26.10
N ASP A 27 2.75 4.54 25.60
CA ASP A 27 3.85 4.04 24.78
C ASP A 27 3.70 4.37 23.31
N PHE A 28 2.54 4.87 22.88
CA PHE A 28 2.28 5.16 21.47
C PHE A 28 3.41 5.96 20.85
N VAL A 29 3.76 7.12 21.40
CA VAL A 29 4.83 7.99 20.84
C VAL A 29 6.24 7.39 20.93
N LYS A 30 6.45 6.35 21.74
CA LYS A 30 7.77 5.73 21.95
C LYS A 30 8.02 4.56 21.00
N VAL A 31 6.97 3.83 20.63
CA VAL A 31 7.08 2.65 19.77
C VAL A 31 7.43 3.09 18.35
N SER A 32 8.47 2.49 17.77
CA SER A 32 8.82 2.72 16.37
C SER A 32 7.80 2.02 15.47
N LYS A 33 7.26 2.76 14.50
CA LYS A 33 6.23 2.28 13.58
C LYS A 33 6.65 2.59 12.16
N ILE A 34 6.15 1.79 11.23
CA ILE A 34 6.30 2.05 9.79
C ILE A 34 4.90 2.04 9.20
N ASP A 35 4.46 3.17 8.67
CA ASP A 35 3.32 3.20 7.77
C ASP A 35 3.81 2.79 6.38
N THR A 36 3.40 1.59 5.95
CA THR A 36 3.89 0.98 4.71
C THR A 36 3.20 1.49 3.46
N HIS A 37 2.13 2.28 3.58
CA HIS A 37 1.38 2.76 2.42
C HIS A 37 0.73 4.12 2.72
N VAL A 38 1.40 5.20 2.31
CA VAL A 38 0.84 6.55 2.29
C VAL A 38 0.97 7.15 0.89
N HIS A 39 0.09 8.08 0.53
CA HIS A 39 0.20 8.87 -0.70
C HIS A 39 0.44 10.34 -0.35
N ILE A 40 1.70 10.78 -0.47
CA ILE A 40 2.11 12.17 -0.26
C ILE A 40 2.36 12.78 -1.64
N ARG A 41 1.51 13.73 -2.03
CA ARG A 41 1.53 14.42 -3.33
C ARG A 41 1.60 15.94 -3.17
N THR A 42 2.22 16.38 -2.09
CA THR A 42 2.35 17.76 -1.69
C THR A 42 3.74 17.96 -1.12
N ASP A 43 4.26 19.19 -1.23
CA ASP A 43 5.51 19.60 -0.60
C ASP A 43 5.28 20.10 0.84
N ASP A 44 4.03 20.07 1.32
CA ASP A 44 3.69 20.33 2.71
C ASP A 44 4.19 19.17 3.60
N GLU A 45 5.17 19.48 4.45
CA GLU A 45 5.84 18.52 5.32
C GLU A 45 5.11 18.28 6.65
N SER A 46 3.90 18.83 6.86
CA SER A 46 3.12 18.63 8.09
C SER A 46 2.89 17.16 8.42
N ILE A 47 2.68 16.31 7.41
CA ILE A 47 2.55 14.85 7.63
C ILE A 47 3.86 14.21 8.12
N LEU A 48 5.01 14.72 7.70
CA LEU A 48 6.32 14.26 8.18
C LEU A 48 6.57 14.71 9.61
N ALA A 49 6.16 15.93 9.96
CA ALA A 49 6.22 16.43 11.34
C ALA A 49 5.36 15.56 12.27
N GLU A 50 4.09 15.30 11.91
CA GLU A 50 3.20 14.43 12.67
C GLU A 50 3.75 13.01 12.80
N ALA A 51 4.29 12.45 11.70
CA ALA A 51 4.92 11.14 11.73
C ALA A 51 6.12 11.11 12.69
N ALA A 52 6.95 12.15 12.68
CA ALA A 52 8.12 12.24 13.56
C ALA A 52 7.72 12.35 15.05
N GLU A 53 6.71 13.14 15.38
CA GLU A 53 6.18 13.29 16.75
C GLU A 53 5.65 11.96 17.31
N ASN A 54 5.12 11.11 16.43
CA ASN A 54 4.52 9.82 16.78
C ASN A 54 5.42 8.61 16.47
N ASN A 55 6.71 8.83 16.19
CA ASN A 55 7.72 7.81 15.89
C ASN A 55 7.35 6.85 14.72
N PHE A 56 6.71 7.41 13.69
CA PHE A 56 6.49 6.75 12.41
C PHE A 56 7.64 7.02 11.44
N ARG A 57 7.96 6.01 10.65
CA ARG A 57 8.56 6.15 9.32
C ARG A 57 7.48 5.90 8.28
N LEU A 58 7.57 6.58 7.14
CA LEU A 58 6.58 6.51 6.08
C LEU A 58 7.16 5.87 4.83
N ILE A 59 6.34 5.09 4.13
CA ILE A 59 6.61 4.65 2.76
C ILE A 59 5.60 5.33 1.83
N ASN A 60 6.08 6.34 1.10
CA ASN A 60 5.27 7.02 0.09
C ASN A 60 5.15 6.16 -1.16
N VAL A 61 3.93 5.95 -1.63
CA VAL A 61 3.63 5.04 -2.75
C VAL A 61 3.14 5.85 -3.94
N ASN A 62 3.90 5.84 -5.03
CA ASN A 62 3.47 6.44 -6.28
C ASN A 62 2.42 5.54 -6.95
N VAL A 63 1.52 6.13 -7.75
CA VAL A 63 0.45 5.38 -8.43
C VAL A 63 0.22 5.86 -9.85
N ASP A 64 -0.24 4.94 -10.70
CA ASP A 64 -0.78 5.19 -12.04
C ASP A 64 -2.31 5.32 -11.98
N SER A 65 -2.79 6.35 -11.27
CA SER A 65 -4.23 6.57 -11.06
C SER A 65 -4.70 7.83 -11.79
N PRO A 66 -5.89 7.82 -12.40
CA PRO A 66 -6.53 9.06 -12.85
C PRO A 66 -6.56 10.08 -11.71
N GLY A 67 -6.12 11.31 -11.99
CA GLY A 67 -6.09 12.41 -11.02
C GLY A 67 -4.94 12.39 -10.01
N SER A 68 -4.02 11.41 -10.04
CA SER A 68 -2.84 11.43 -9.15
C SER A 68 -1.73 12.39 -9.60
N GLY A 69 -1.90 13.04 -10.76
CA GLY A 69 -0.86 13.86 -11.39
C GLY A 69 0.15 13.02 -12.17
N ASN A 70 1.07 13.70 -12.84
CA ASN A 70 2.10 13.06 -13.66
C ASN A 70 3.01 12.16 -12.82
N MET A 71 3.29 10.94 -13.31
CA MET A 71 4.08 9.94 -12.58
C MET A 71 5.53 10.40 -12.31
N ASN A 72 6.17 11.09 -13.26
CA ASN A 72 7.52 11.62 -13.05
C ASN A 72 7.53 12.72 -11.98
N ASN A 73 6.51 13.57 -11.94
CA ASN A 73 6.39 14.58 -10.87
C ASN A 73 6.23 13.92 -9.50
N GLN A 74 5.40 12.88 -9.39
CA GLN A 74 5.29 12.10 -8.14
C GLN A 74 6.66 11.51 -7.73
N MET A 75 7.44 10.98 -8.68
CA MET A 75 8.77 10.40 -8.41
C MET A 75 9.78 11.47 -7.96
N GLU A 76 9.84 12.61 -8.64
CA GLU A 76 10.76 13.69 -8.28
C GLU A 76 10.43 14.29 -6.91
N GLN A 77 9.14 14.49 -6.60
CA GLN A 77 8.70 14.94 -5.28
C GLN A 77 9.06 13.93 -4.19
N ALA A 78 8.76 12.64 -4.41
CA ALA A 78 9.09 11.60 -3.45
C ALA A 78 10.61 11.50 -3.22
N ALA A 79 11.42 11.59 -4.28
CA ALA A 79 12.88 11.59 -4.18
C ALA A 79 13.41 12.82 -3.41
N ALA A 80 12.83 14.00 -3.62
CA ALA A 80 13.18 15.20 -2.87
C ALA A 80 12.87 15.06 -1.37
N LEU A 81 11.69 14.53 -1.01
CA LEU A 81 11.33 14.27 0.39
C LEU A 81 12.28 13.25 1.04
N VAL A 82 12.65 12.18 0.33
CA VAL A 82 13.65 11.21 0.83
C VAL A 82 15.02 11.86 1.01
N ALA A 83 15.46 12.71 0.08
CA ALA A 83 16.74 13.40 0.20
C ALA A 83 16.78 14.35 1.42
N SER A 84 15.67 15.04 1.71
CA SER A 84 15.55 15.93 2.86
C SER A 84 15.35 15.19 4.19
N HIS A 85 14.71 14.02 4.16
CA HIS A 85 14.29 13.28 5.36
C HIS A 85 14.61 11.77 5.31
N PRO A 86 15.88 11.37 5.06
CA PRO A 86 16.24 9.98 4.76
C PRO A 86 15.95 8.99 5.90
N ASP A 87 15.90 9.46 7.14
CA ASP A 87 15.60 8.64 8.33
C ASP A 87 14.09 8.54 8.65
N ARG A 88 13.23 9.19 7.87
CA ARG A 88 11.78 9.28 8.12
C ARG A 88 10.92 8.80 6.99
N ILE A 89 11.35 8.98 5.75
CA ILE A 89 10.55 8.62 4.58
C ILE A 89 11.37 7.83 3.58
N ALA A 90 10.73 6.84 2.99
CA ALA A 90 11.17 6.16 1.79
C ALA A 90 10.05 6.18 0.75
N PHE A 91 10.32 5.75 -0.47
CA PHE A 91 9.28 5.66 -1.49
C PHE A 91 9.33 4.39 -2.35
N ILE A 92 8.17 4.06 -2.90
CA ILE A 92 7.94 2.99 -3.86
C ILE A 92 7.48 3.66 -5.16
N THR A 93 8.15 3.35 -6.27
CA THR A 93 7.77 3.89 -7.60
C THR A 93 6.62 3.09 -8.20
N THR A 94 6.15 3.45 -9.39
CA THR A 94 5.13 2.73 -10.18
C THR A 94 5.54 2.76 -11.65
N PHE A 95 4.74 2.18 -12.54
CA PHE A 95 4.87 2.37 -13.99
C PHE A 95 3.49 2.55 -14.64
N GLU A 96 3.48 3.15 -15.83
CA GLU A 96 2.27 3.42 -16.61
C GLU A 96 1.97 2.28 -17.60
N MET A 97 0.69 2.11 -17.91
CA MET A 97 0.23 1.15 -18.93
C MET A 97 0.00 1.80 -20.30
N GLU A 98 0.25 3.10 -20.45
CA GLU A 98 0.14 3.81 -21.73
C GLU A 98 1.15 3.25 -22.74
N GLY A 99 0.67 2.94 -23.95
CA GLY A 99 1.50 2.37 -25.01
C GLY A 99 1.67 0.85 -24.96
N TRP A 100 0.97 0.14 -24.07
CA TRP A 100 1.00 -1.32 -23.91
C TRP A 100 1.04 -2.14 -25.22
N ASN A 101 0.28 -1.72 -26.24
CA ASN A 101 0.20 -2.45 -27.52
C ASN A 101 1.48 -2.34 -28.37
N ASP A 102 2.32 -1.33 -28.15
CA ASP A 102 3.68 -1.27 -28.70
C ASP A 102 4.63 -1.87 -27.67
N GLN A 103 4.65 -3.21 -27.64
CA GLN A 103 5.28 -3.99 -26.57
C GLN A 103 6.75 -3.60 -26.36
N GLU A 104 7.54 -3.52 -27.43
CA GLU A 104 8.99 -3.25 -27.33
C GLU A 104 9.24 -1.85 -26.77
N LEU A 105 8.53 -0.84 -27.29
CA LEU A 105 8.68 0.53 -26.83
C LEU A 105 8.19 0.72 -25.39
N TRP A 106 7.06 0.08 -25.04
CA TRP A 106 6.49 0.15 -23.70
C TRP A 106 7.40 -0.51 -22.65
N GLN A 107 7.92 -1.71 -22.96
CA GLN A 107 8.87 -2.41 -22.09
C GLN A 107 10.12 -1.57 -21.86
N GLN A 108 10.72 -1.02 -22.93
CA GLN A 108 11.90 -0.19 -22.84
C GLN A 108 11.66 1.06 -21.97
N LYS A 109 10.59 1.82 -22.25
CA LYS A 109 10.23 3.01 -21.46
C LYS A 109 9.98 2.69 -19.99
N THR A 110 9.32 1.56 -19.72
CA THR A 110 9.05 1.12 -18.35
C THR A 110 10.33 0.80 -17.61
N ILE A 111 11.23 0.01 -18.22
CA ILE A 111 12.52 -0.33 -17.63
C ILE A 111 13.37 0.93 -17.39
N ASP A 112 13.41 1.86 -18.33
CA ASP A 112 14.15 3.12 -18.19
C ASP A 112 13.61 3.97 -17.03
N HIS A 113 12.29 4.08 -16.91
CA HIS A 113 11.66 4.79 -15.79
C HIS A 113 11.97 4.12 -14.45
N LEU A 114 11.89 2.79 -14.36
CA LEU A 114 12.19 2.04 -13.15
C LEU A 114 13.67 2.16 -12.76
N GLN A 115 14.59 2.05 -13.73
CA GLN A 115 16.02 2.25 -13.48
C GLN A 115 16.30 3.65 -12.93
N ASN A 116 15.70 4.69 -13.52
CA ASN A 116 15.82 6.05 -13.02
C ASN A 116 15.25 6.21 -11.60
N SER A 117 14.09 5.61 -11.33
CA SER A 117 13.47 5.60 -10.01
C SER A 117 14.36 4.91 -8.96
N PHE A 118 14.97 3.77 -9.31
CA PHE A 118 15.88 3.05 -8.42
C PHE A 118 17.16 3.85 -8.14
N ASN A 119 17.71 4.53 -9.15
CA ASN A 119 18.86 5.42 -8.99
C ASN A 119 18.54 6.61 -8.07
N LYS A 120 17.27 7.02 -7.99
CA LYS A 120 16.76 8.05 -7.07
C LYS A 120 16.36 7.51 -5.69
N GLY A 121 16.56 6.22 -5.43
CA GLY A 121 16.34 5.63 -4.10
C GLY A 121 15.00 4.90 -3.91
N ALA A 122 14.23 4.64 -4.96
CA ALA A 122 13.01 3.84 -4.83
C ALA A 122 13.31 2.44 -4.25
N LEU A 123 12.55 2.05 -3.23
CA LEU A 123 12.71 0.76 -2.53
C LEU A 123 12.06 -0.42 -3.28
N GLY A 124 11.09 -0.12 -4.14
CA GLY A 124 10.28 -1.13 -4.80
C GLY A 124 9.39 -0.53 -5.87
N VAL A 125 8.49 -1.35 -6.41
CA VAL A 125 7.55 -0.98 -7.46
C VAL A 125 6.12 -1.34 -7.06
N LYS A 126 5.20 -0.40 -7.24
CA LYS A 126 3.77 -0.55 -7.11
C LYS A 126 3.22 -1.10 -8.42
N ILE A 127 2.47 -2.21 -8.33
CA ILE A 127 1.55 -2.64 -9.38
C ILE A 127 0.19 -2.05 -9.01
N TRP A 128 -0.32 -1.18 -9.87
CA TRP A 128 -1.60 -0.51 -9.65
C TRP A 128 -2.77 -1.33 -10.18
N LYS A 129 -3.95 -1.06 -9.61
CA LYS A 129 -5.18 -1.84 -9.80
C LYS A 129 -5.80 -1.73 -11.19
N ASN A 130 -5.31 -0.82 -12.04
CA ASN A 130 -5.71 -0.77 -13.44
C ASN A 130 -5.37 -2.07 -14.18
N ILE A 131 -4.26 -2.72 -13.82
CA ILE A 131 -3.89 -4.05 -14.31
C ILE A 131 -4.83 -5.08 -13.67
N GLY A 132 -5.53 -5.84 -14.51
CA GLY A 132 -6.55 -6.81 -14.11
C GLY A 132 -7.95 -6.21 -13.89
N MET A 133 -8.16 -4.91 -14.07
CA MET A 133 -9.49 -4.29 -13.92
C MET A 133 -9.88 -3.28 -14.99
N ALA A 134 -8.94 -2.54 -15.57
CA ALA A 134 -9.26 -1.45 -16.50
C ALA A 134 -8.53 -1.59 -17.84
N VAL A 135 -7.26 -2.00 -17.81
CA VAL A 135 -6.46 -2.15 -19.03
C VAL A 135 -6.96 -3.36 -19.81
N ARG A 136 -7.19 -3.15 -21.11
CA ARG A 136 -7.62 -4.19 -22.05
C ARG A 136 -6.60 -4.38 -23.17
N ASP A 137 -6.48 -5.61 -23.62
CA ASP A 137 -5.72 -5.96 -24.82
C ASP A 137 -6.49 -5.60 -26.10
N GLU A 138 -5.85 -5.81 -27.24
CA GLU A 138 -6.42 -5.62 -28.58
C GLU A 138 -7.67 -6.47 -28.86
N ASN A 139 -7.91 -7.54 -28.09
CA ASN A 139 -9.08 -8.41 -28.18
C ASN A 139 -10.19 -8.00 -27.19
N GLY A 140 -9.97 -6.96 -26.40
CA GLY A 140 -10.90 -6.47 -25.37
C GLY A 140 -10.86 -7.26 -24.06
N ASN A 141 -9.95 -8.21 -23.88
CA ASN A 141 -9.77 -8.95 -22.64
C ASN A 141 -9.01 -8.08 -21.63
N PHE A 142 -9.27 -8.28 -20.33
CA PHE A 142 -8.46 -7.63 -19.30
C PHE A 142 -7.01 -8.12 -19.34
N VAL A 143 -6.07 -7.18 -19.30
CA VAL A 143 -4.65 -7.48 -19.15
C VAL A 143 -4.41 -7.89 -17.71
N MET A 144 -4.00 -9.14 -17.51
CA MET A 144 -3.68 -9.72 -16.21
C MET A 144 -2.18 -9.62 -15.93
N ILE A 145 -1.78 -9.54 -14.65
CA ILE A 145 -0.36 -9.35 -14.27
C ILE A 145 0.54 -10.54 -14.65
N ASP A 146 -0.04 -11.70 -14.94
CA ASP A 146 0.65 -12.89 -15.44
C ASP A 146 0.76 -12.93 -16.98
N ASP A 147 0.35 -11.87 -17.69
CA ASP A 147 0.63 -11.71 -19.12
C ASP A 147 2.15 -11.74 -19.38
N PRO A 148 2.65 -12.60 -20.30
CA PRO A 148 4.08 -12.76 -20.56
C PRO A 148 4.82 -11.47 -20.92
N ARG A 149 4.11 -10.43 -21.40
CA ARG A 149 4.68 -9.11 -21.68
C ARG A 149 5.22 -8.41 -20.44
N PHE A 150 4.76 -8.77 -19.24
CA PHE A 150 5.33 -8.26 -17.99
C PHE A 150 6.65 -8.94 -17.61
N ASN A 151 6.96 -10.12 -18.15
CA ASN A 151 8.14 -10.91 -17.71
C ASN A 151 9.46 -10.11 -17.75
N PRO A 152 9.79 -9.34 -18.80
CA PRO A 152 11.03 -8.55 -18.81
C PRO A 152 11.09 -7.51 -17.69
N ILE A 153 9.96 -6.87 -17.39
CA ILE A 153 9.87 -5.86 -16.32
C ILE A 153 9.97 -6.52 -14.94
N LEU A 154 9.24 -7.61 -14.72
CA LEU A 154 9.27 -8.35 -13.45
C LEU A 154 10.65 -8.97 -13.17
N ASN A 155 11.31 -9.49 -14.21
CA ASN A 155 12.68 -9.99 -14.12
C ASN A 155 13.64 -8.85 -13.79
N PHE A 156 13.55 -7.71 -14.48
CA PHE A 156 14.38 -6.54 -14.17
C PHE A 156 14.22 -6.09 -12.71
N ILE A 157 12.98 -5.99 -12.20
CA ILE A 157 12.71 -5.64 -10.79
C ILE A 157 13.38 -6.65 -9.83
N THR A 158 13.29 -7.94 -10.16
CA THR A 158 13.90 -9.03 -9.38
C THR A 158 15.43 -8.95 -9.40
N GLU A 159 16.04 -8.73 -10.57
CA GLU A 159 17.48 -8.59 -10.76
C GLU A 159 18.04 -7.38 -9.99
N GLN A 160 17.27 -6.30 -9.85
CA GLN A 160 17.62 -5.14 -9.04
C GLN A 160 17.39 -5.36 -7.53
N GLY A 161 16.88 -6.52 -7.12
CA GLY A 161 16.59 -6.86 -5.72
C GLY A 161 15.47 -6.01 -5.12
N LYS A 162 14.50 -5.59 -5.92
CA LYS A 162 13.43 -4.65 -5.52
C LYS A 162 12.13 -5.37 -5.18
N THR A 163 11.41 -4.84 -4.20
CA THR A 163 10.13 -5.41 -3.73
C THR A 163 8.96 -4.98 -4.61
N LEU A 164 7.99 -5.88 -4.84
CA LEU A 164 6.70 -5.55 -5.44
C LEU A 164 5.64 -5.31 -4.36
N LEU A 165 4.93 -4.20 -4.48
CA LEU A 165 3.70 -3.92 -3.74
C LEU A 165 2.54 -3.97 -4.74
N ALA A 166 1.57 -4.87 -4.59
CA ALA A 166 0.52 -5.05 -5.58
C ALA A 166 -0.87 -4.73 -5.02
N HIS A 167 -1.63 -3.91 -5.75
CA HIS A 167 -3.09 -3.82 -5.58
C HIS A 167 -3.72 -4.50 -6.79
N ILE A 168 -4.18 -5.74 -6.63
CA ILE A 168 -4.69 -6.59 -7.71
C ILE A 168 -6.09 -7.16 -7.42
N GLY A 169 -6.85 -6.48 -6.55
CA GLY A 169 -8.23 -6.84 -6.24
C GLY A 169 -8.89 -5.79 -5.34
N GLU A 170 -10.20 -5.69 -5.44
CA GLU A 170 -11.04 -4.79 -4.65
C GLU A 170 -11.76 -5.57 -3.51
N PRO A 171 -12.22 -4.90 -2.44
CA PRO A 171 -13.01 -5.53 -1.40
C PRO A 171 -14.39 -5.95 -1.92
N LYS A 172 -15.00 -7.01 -1.36
CA LYS A 172 -16.34 -7.51 -1.74
C LYS A 172 -17.39 -6.39 -1.80
N ASN A 173 -17.33 -5.42 -0.89
CA ASN A 173 -18.26 -4.28 -0.82
C ASN A 173 -18.36 -3.54 -2.16
N CYS A 174 -17.30 -3.50 -2.95
CA CYS A 174 -17.27 -2.89 -4.28
C CYS A 174 -18.31 -3.47 -5.27
N TRP A 175 -18.76 -4.71 -5.08
CA TRP A 175 -19.78 -5.37 -5.91
C TRP A 175 -21.19 -5.39 -5.30
N LEU A 176 -21.38 -4.78 -4.12
CA LEU A 176 -22.67 -4.72 -3.44
C LEU A 176 -23.35 -3.37 -3.69
N PRO A 177 -24.69 -3.30 -3.65
CA PRO A 177 -25.39 -2.03 -3.42
C PRO A 177 -24.85 -1.31 -2.18
N LEU A 178 -24.92 0.03 -2.15
CA LEU A 178 -24.40 0.83 -1.02
C LEU A 178 -25.04 0.42 0.33
N GLU A 179 -26.32 0.05 0.30
CA GLU A 179 -27.13 -0.35 1.44
C GLU A 179 -26.67 -1.70 2.04
N GLU A 180 -26.04 -2.55 1.23
CA GLU A 180 -25.56 -3.88 1.62
C GLU A 180 -24.07 -3.89 2.00
N MET A 181 -23.35 -2.78 1.83
CA MET A 181 -21.95 -2.68 2.22
C MET A 181 -21.77 -2.76 3.74
N THR A 182 -20.77 -3.55 4.14
CA THR A 182 -20.52 -3.94 5.54
C THR A 182 -19.79 -2.88 6.38
N THR A 183 -19.18 -1.89 5.76
CA THR A 183 -18.47 -0.80 6.46
C THR A 183 -18.93 0.57 5.95
N ASN A 184 -18.98 1.55 6.86
CA ASN A 184 -19.31 2.93 6.50
C ASN A 184 -18.21 3.55 5.63
N ASN A 185 -16.94 3.20 5.85
CA ASN A 185 -15.82 3.72 5.06
C ASN A 185 -15.93 3.29 3.59
N ASP A 186 -16.21 2.02 3.32
CA ASP A 186 -16.39 1.55 1.94
C ASP A 186 -17.62 2.19 1.30
N ARG A 187 -18.73 2.29 2.05
CA ARG A 187 -19.95 2.94 1.56
C ARG A 187 -19.69 4.38 1.12
N SER A 188 -19.11 5.20 2.00
CA SER A 188 -18.79 6.59 1.68
C SER A 188 -17.76 6.71 0.55
N TYR A 189 -16.78 5.81 0.49
CA TYR A 189 -15.79 5.78 -0.58
C TYR A 189 -16.42 5.49 -1.95
N PHE A 190 -17.20 4.42 -2.08
CA PHE A 190 -17.81 4.03 -3.36
C PHE A 190 -18.95 4.95 -3.79
N GLU A 191 -19.68 5.56 -2.84
CA GLU A 191 -20.64 6.63 -3.13
C GLU A 191 -19.94 7.85 -3.76
N SER A 192 -18.78 8.25 -3.22
CA SER A 192 -18.00 9.38 -3.72
C SER A 192 -17.16 9.06 -4.96
N ASN A 193 -16.92 7.77 -5.23
CA ASN A 193 -16.10 7.29 -6.34
C ASN A 193 -16.85 6.23 -7.16
N PRO A 194 -17.98 6.59 -7.80
CA PRO A 194 -18.82 5.64 -8.51
C PRO A 194 -18.08 4.91 -9.64
N GLN A 195 -17.03 5.50 -10.22
CA GLN A 195 -16.16 4.86 -11.21
C GLN A 195 -15.42 3.62 -10.67
N TYR A 196 -15.23 3.53 -9.35
CA TYR A 196 -14.64 2.37 -8.70
C TYR A 196 -15.68 1.43 -8.09
N HIS A 197 -16.98 1.75 -8.14
CA HIS A 197 -18.05 0.92 -7.59
C HIS A 197 -18.49 -0.14 -8.61
N MET A 198 -17.86 -1.32 -8.58
CA MET A 198 -18.08 -2.39 -9.57
C MET A 198 -19.53 -2.88 -9.68
N TYR A 199 -20.36 -2.68 -8.65
CA TYR A 199 -21.82 -2.92 -8.76
C TYR A 199 -22.44 -2.16 -9.94
N LEU A 200 -22.00 -0.93 -10.20
CA LEU A 200 -22.48 -0.07 -11.30
C LEU A 200 -21.84 -0.40 -12.65
N HIS A 201 -20.75 -1.17 -12.67
CA HIS A 201 -19.93 -1.45 -13.86
C HIS A 201 -19.75 -2.96 -14.09
N PRO A 202 -20.81 -3.72 -14.40
CA PRO A 202 -20.75 -5.18 -14.51
C PRO A 202 -19.77 -5.69 -15.58
N ASP A 203 -19.40 -4.84 -16.55
CA ASP A 203 -18.47 -5.15 -17.64
C ASP A 203 -17.01 -4.79 -17.32
N SER A 204 -16.75 -4.09 -16.20
CA SER A 204 -15.42 -3.53 -15.84
C SER A 204 -14.61 -4.42 -14.89
N SER A 205 -14.94 -5.70 -14.77
CA SER A 205 -14.18 -6.63 -13.94
C SER A 205 -14.04 -7.98 -14.66
N PRO A 206 -12.89 -8.68 -14.55
CA PRO A 206 -12.74 -10.03 -15.05
C PRO A 206 -13.87 -10.91 -14.53
N ALA A 207 -14.39 -11.80 -15.39
CA ALA A 207 -15.49 -12.70 -15.07
C ALA A 207 -15.24 -13.56 -13.81
N ILE A 208 -13.99 -13.67 -13.35
CA ILE A 208 -13.57 -14.33 -12.11
C ILE A 208 -14.33 -13.73 -10.89
N PHE A 209 -14.58 -12.42 -10.86
CA PHE A 209 -15.32 -11.77 -9.76
C PHE A 209 -16.85 -11.80 -9.94
N ASN A 210 -17.36 -12.00 -11.16
CA ASN A 210 -18.82 -12.07 -11.39
C ASN A 210 -19.48 -13.31 -10.76
N THR A 211 -18.71 -14.35 -10.43
CA THR A 211 -19.20 -15.50 -9.64
C THR A 211 -19.38 -15.21 -8.14
N ALA A 212 -18.87 -14.08 -7.63
CA ALA A 212 -19.08 -13.68 -6.23
C ALA A 212 -20.46 -13.06 -5.98
N LYS A 213 -21.19 -12.66 -7.04
CA LYS A 213 -22.60 -12.21 -6.93
C LYS A 213 -23.57 -13.36 -6.64
N SER A 214 -23.15 -14.62 -6.80
CA SER A 214 -24.02 -15.80 -6.64
C SER A 214 -23.67 -16.69 -5.43
N ARG A 215 -22.87 -16.21 -4.47
CA ARG A 215 -22.56 -16.92 -3.21
C ARG A 215 -22.86 -16.10 -1.97
#